data_AF-A0A133XTM0-F1
#
_entry.id   AF-A0A133XTM0-F1
#
_cell.length_a   1.000
_cell.length_b   1.000
_cell.length_c   1.000
_cell.angle_alpha   90.00
_cell.angle_beta   90.00
_cell.angle_gamma   90.00
#
_symmetry.space_group_name_H-M   'P 1'
#
loop_
_entity.id
_entity.type
_entity.pdbx_description
1 polymer ?
#
loop_
_entity_poly.entity_id
_entity_poly.type
_entity_poly.pdbx_seq_one_letter_code
_entity_poly.pdbx_strand_id
1 'polypeptide(L)'
;MKVKRSFRNQALSLKDSVVVNNIRTYSIDKLARMKMSAYMNRDRIRDLYDVAFITTRYWQNLSDVVKDQYRDGFAEKGIEQFDITLATQADDLIDKNHLAEMFLQALDIAAVRYTSEEIESSQKQPMQQRNLLEDDLAKAQAQIKPDSEIYQPSRTALDERGF
;
A
#
# COMPACT_ATOMS: atom_id res chain seq x y z
N MET A 1 20.23 18.36 -27.70
CA MET A 1 20.80 17.25 -26.91
C MET A 1 21.68 17.81 -25.82
N LYS A 2 21.54 17.36 -24.56
CA LYS A 2 22.39 17.83 -23.44
C LYS A 2 23.31 16.69 -22.98
N VAL A 3 24.61 16.96 -22.92
CA VAL A 3 25.63 16.01 -22.46
C VAL A 3 26.26 16.51 -21.16
N LYS A 4 26.43 15.63 -20.17
CA LYS A 4 27.07 15.94 -18.88
C LYS A 4 28.15 14.91 -18.56
N ARG A 5 29.23 15.35 -17.92
CA ARG A 5 30.34 14.49 -17.47
C ARG A 5 30.74 14.83 -16.04
N SER A 6 31.15 13.82 -15.27
CA SER A 6 31.81 14.00 -13.98
C SER A 6 33.27 13.56 -14.08
N PHE A 7 34.18 14.31 -13.46
CA PHE A 7 35.62 14.01 -13.42
C PHE A 7 36.11 13.52 -12.05
N ARG A 8 35.23 13.49 -11.05
CA ARG A 8 35.60 13.17 -9.65
C ARG A 8 35.98 11.71 -9.45
N ASN A 9 35.50 10.82 -10.30
CA ASN A 9 35.76 9.38 -10.23
C ASN A 9 36.28 8.90 -11.59
N GLN A 10 37.59 9.06 -11.82
CA GLN A 10 38.21 8.83 -13.13
C GLN A 10 38.33 7.34 -13.50
N ALA A 11 38.44 6.47 -12.48
CA ALA A 11 38.46 5.02 -12.67
C ALA A 11 37.13 4.42 -12.19
N LEU A 12 36.23 4.11 -13.13
CA LEU A 12 35.10 3.25 -12.82
C LEU A 12 35.65 1.86 -12.52
N SER A 13 35.47 1.38 -11.28
CA SER A 13 35.88 0.02 -10.95
C SER A 13 35.14 -0.96 -11.87
N LEU A 14 35.80 -2.06 -12.25
CA LEU A 14 35.16 -3.11 -13.04
C LEU A 14 33.88 -3.63 -12.38
N LYS A 15 33.79 -3.59 -11.04
CA LYS A 15 32.60 -3.99 -10.28
C LYS A 15 31.41 -3.02 -10.44
N ASP A 16 31.68 -1.76 -10.78
CA ASP A 16 30.67 -0.71 -10.93
C ASP A 16 30.23 -0.51 -12.38
N SER A 17 30.77 -1.29 -13.34
CA SER A 17 30.47 -1.13 -14.77
C SER A 17 30.16 -2.45 -15.45
N VAL A 18 29.27 -2.38 -16.45
CA VAL A 18 28.91 -3.50 -17.34
C VAL A 18 28.93 -2.99 -18.78
N VAL A 19 29.02 -3.90 -19.75
CA VAL A 19 28.92 -3.57 -21.17
C VAL A 19 27.57 -4.08 -21.68
N VAL A 20 26.75 -3.18 -22.21
CA VAL A 20 25.45 -3.50 -22.81
C VAL A 20 25.42 -2.89 -24.20
N ASN A 21 25.14 -3.70 -25.23
CA ASN A 21 25.13 -3.25 -26.63
C ASN A 21 26.41 -2.49 -27.03
N ASN A 22 27.58 -3.02 -26.61
CA ASN A 22 28.91 -2.42 -26.82
C ASN A 22 29.11 -1.03 -26.17
N ILE A 23 28.20 -0.60 -25.28
CA ILE A 23 28.31 0.63 -24.50
C ILE A 23 28.67 0.27 -23.06
N ARG A 24 29.77 0.83 -22.54
CA ARG A 24 30.12 0.71 -21.12
C ARG A 24 29.19 1.60 -20.29
N THR A 25 28.39 0.97 -19.44
CA THR A 25 27.44 1.62 -18.54
C THR A 25 27.71 1.21 -17.09
N TYR A 26 27.05 1.87 -16.15
CA TYR A 26 27.06 1.49 -14.75
C TYR A 26 26.32 0.16 -14.53
N SER A 27 26.75 -0.62 -13.56
CA SER A 27 25.98 -1.78 -13.09
C SER A 27 24.63 -1.33 -12.51
N ILE A 28 23.64 -2.23 -12.51
CA ILE A 28 22.30 -1.92 -11.98
C ILE A 28 22.37 -1.47 -10.52
N ASP A 29 23.21 -2.12 -9.72
CA ASP A 29 23.51 -1.76 -8.33
C ASP A 29 24.01 -0.32 -8.20
N LYS A 30 24.95 0.10 -9.05
CA LYS A 30 25.50 1.45 -9.02
C LYS A 30 24.45 2.49 -9.44
N LEU A 31 23.66 2.20 -10.47
CA LEU A 31 22.56 3.05 -10.90
C LEU A 31 21.51 3.19 -9.80
N ALA A 32 21.11 2.08 -9.18
CA ALA A 32 20.13 2.05 -8.10
C ALA A 32 20.56 2.93 -6.92
N ARG A 33 21.82 2.82 -6.46
CA ARG A 33 22.37 3.68 -5.40
C ARG A 33 22.35 5.16 -5.78
N MET A 34 22.74 5.49 -7.02
CA MET A 34 22.73 6.87 -7.50
C MET A 34 21.31 7.45 -7.58
N LYS A 35 20.32 6.63 -8.00
CA LYS A 35 18.91 7.03 -8.07
C LYS A 35 18.30 7.18 -6.69
N MET A 36 18.58 6.26 -5.76
CA MET A 36 18.10 6.37 -4.37
C MET A 36 18.67 7.62 -3.70
N SER A 37 19.98 7.87 -3.81
CA SER A 37 20.59 9.09 -3.30
C SER A 37 19.97 10.36 -3.90
N ALA A 38 19.67 10.35 -5.20
CA ALA A 38 18.98 11.46 -5.85
C ALA A 38 17.56 11.68 -5.33
N TYR A 39 16.78 10.61 -5.20
CA TYR A 39 15.41 10.63 -4.67
C TYR A 39 15.38 11.20 -3.25
N MET A 40 16.33 10.78 -2.40
CA MET A 40 16.43 11.28 -1.03
C MET A 40 16.67 12.80 -0.95
N ASN A 41 17.44 13.36 -1.89
CA ASN A 41 17.98 14.72 -1.77
C ASN A 41 17.29 15.80 -2.63
N ARG A 42 16.45 15.45 -3.60
CA ARG A 42 16.00 16.42 -4.64
C ARG A 42 14.49 16.58 -4.81
N ASP A 43 13.71 15.69 -4.19
CA ASP A 43 12.24 15.66 -4.27
C ASP A 43 11.72 15.92 -5.70
N ARG A 44 12.16 15.11 -6.67
CA ARG A 44 11.72 15.22 -8.07
C ARG A 44 10.88 14.02 -8.48
N ILE A 45 9.77 14.27 -9.19
CA ILE A 45 8.89 13.21 -9.69
C ILE A 45 9.61 12.17 -10.57
N ARG A 46 10.64 12.57 -11.33
CA ARG A 46 11.48 11.64 -12.10
C ARG A 46 12.34 10.74 -11.22
N ASP A 47 12.89 11.28 -10.13
CA ASP A 47 13.70 10.48 -9.21
C ASP A 47 12.80 9.46 -8.48
N LEU A 48 11.56 9.84 -8.12
CA LEU A 48 10.52 8.93 -7.61
C LEU A 48 10.17 7.83 -8.62
N TYR A 49 9.94 8.20 -9.88
CA TYR A 49 9.69 7.24 -10.95
C TYR A 49 10.86 6.25 -11.10
N ASP A 50 12.09 6.74 -11.11
CA ASP A 50 13.28 5.91 -11.29
C ASP A 50 13.41 4.86 -10.17
N VAL A 51 13.19 5.23 -8.90
CA VAL A 51 13.30 4.28 -7.78
C VAL A 51 12.15 3.27 -7.77
N ALA A 52 10.93 3.69 -8.11
CA ALA A 52 9.79 2.80 -8.25
C ALA A 52 10.00 1.79 -9.40
N PHE A 53 10.52 2.28 -10.54
CA PHE A 53 10.84 1.44 -11.70
C PHE A 53 11.93 0.43 -11.42
N ILE A 54 13.05 0.86 -10.80
CA ILE A 54 14.15 -0.03 -10.44
C ILE A 54 13.66 -1.13 -9.49
N THR A 55 12.87 -0.76 -8.49
CA THR A 55 12.30 -1.72 -7.54
C THR A 55 11.40 -2.71 -8.25
N THR A 56 10.46 -2.23 -9.07
CA THR A 56 9.49 -3.09 -9.75
C THR A 56 10.12 -4.05 -10.75
N ARG A 57 11.19 -3.64 -11.44
CA ARG A 57 11.75 -4.40 -12.58
C ARG A 57 13.06 -5.12 -12.28
N TYR A 58 13.84 -4.63 -11.34
CA TYR A 58 15.21 -5.10 -11.12
C TYR A 58 15.48 -5.55 -9.69
N TRP A 59 14.46 -5.64 -8.81
CA TRP A 59 14.65 -6.05 -7.41
C TRP A 59 15.51 -7.30 -7.24
N GLN A 60 15.23 -8.34 -8.03
CA GLN A 60 15.94 -9.62 -7.95
C GLN A 60 17.40 -9.53 -8.44
N ASN A 61 17.74 -8.48 -9.18
CA ASN A 61 19.10 -8.23 -9.68
C ASN A 61 19.91 -7.33 -8.75
N LEU A 62 19.30 -6.74 -7.72
CA LEU A 62 19.98 -5.90 -6.74
C LEU A 62 20.67 -6.74 -5.68
N SER A 63 21.84 -6.29 -5.23
CA SER A 63 22.47 -6.83 -4.03
C SER A 63 21.64 -6.52 -2.78
N ASP A 64 21.76 -7.36 -1.76
CA ASP A 64 20.98 -7.18 -0.52
C ASP A 64 21.28 -5.85 0.17
N VAL A 65 22.54 -5.38 0.11
CA VAL A 65 22.92 -4.05 0.59
C VAL A 65 22.13 -2.93 -0.10
N VAL A 66 21.87 -3.05 -1.41
CA VAL A 66 21.10 -2.04 -2.14
C VAL A 66 19.61 -2.18 -1.85
N LYS A 67 19.10 -3.41 -1.66
CA LYS A 67 17.71 -3.62 -1.24
C LYS A 67 17.42 -2.99 0.12
N ASP A 68 18.34 -3.15 1.08
CA ASP A 68 18.21 -2.53 2.41
C ASP A 68 18.20 -1.00 2.29
N GLN A 69 19.09 -0.41 1.47
CA GLN A 69 19.06 1.03 1.20
C GLN A 69 17.73 1.52 0.60
N TYR A 70 17.08 0.69 -0.24
CA TYR A 70 15.78 1.05 -0.80
C TYR A 70 14.67 0.97 0.24
N ARG A 71 14.70 -0.04 1.11
CA ARG A 71 13.76 -0.16 2.23
C ARG A 71 13.87 1.03 3.16
N ASP A 72 15.08 1.38 3.55
CA ASP A 72 15.36 2.52 4.42
C ASP A 72 14.91 3.83 3.76
N GLY A 73 15.23 4.04 2.48
CA GLY A 73 14.84 5.25 1.76
C GLY A 73 13.33 5.41 1.60
N PHE A 74 12.59 4.31 1.33
CA PHE A 74 11.13 4.35 1.29
C PHE A 74 10.51 4.59 2.67
N ALA A 75 11.06 3.96 3.72
CA ALA A 75 10.59 4.17 5.08
C ALA A 75 10.85 5.61 5.57
N GLU A 76 12.01 6.18 5.25
CA GLU A 76 12.39 7.53 5.65
C GLU A 76 11.54 8.61 4.94
N LYS A 77 11.25 8.44 3.64
CA LYS A 77 10.42 9.39 2.89
C LYS A 77 8.93 9.25 3.19
N GLY A 78 8.46 8.02 3.42
CA GLY A 78 7.05 7.72 3.65
C GLY A 78 6.15 7.96 2.43
N ILE A 79 4.86 7.59 2.58
CA ILE A 79 3.83 7.83 1.54
C ILE A 79 3.56 9.33 1.39
N GLU A 80 3.66 10.12 2.46
CA GLU A 80 3.35 11.55 2.44
C GLU A 80 4.17 12.31 1.39
N GLN A 81 5.48 11.99 1.27
CA GLN A 81 6.32 12.61 0.26
C GLN A 81 5.87 12.26 -1.17
N PHE A 82 5.36 11.04 -1.38
CA PHE A 82 4.80 10.62 -2.67
C PHE A 82 3.57 11.48 -3.01
N ASP A 83 2.63 11.65 -2.08
CA ASP A 83 1.42 12.46 -2.29
C ASP A 83 1.77 13.91 -2.59
N ILE A 84 2.67 14.51 -1.82
CA ILE A 84 3.16 15.88 -2.04
C ILE A 84 3.77 16.01 -3.44
N THR A 85 4.62 15.06 -3.84
CA THR A 85 5.30 15.09 -5.15
C THR A 85 4.30 14.99 -6.29
N LEU A 86 3.31 14.10 -6.20
CA LEU A 86 2.28 13.93 -7.23
C LEU A 86 1.34 15.14 -7.32
N ALA A 87 1.00 15.77 -6.20
CA ALA A 87 0.15 16.94 -6.16
C ALA A 87 0.84 18.19 -6.72
N THR A 88 2.13 18.37 -6.40
CA THR A 88 2.85 19.64 -6.65
C THR A 88 3.61 19.67 -7.97
N GLN A 89 3.94 18.52 -8.55
CA GLN A 89 4.76 18.45 -9.77
C GLN A 89 3.99 17.87 -10.95
N ALA A 90 4.29 18.36 -12.14
CA ALA A 90 3.84 17.82 -13.40
C ALA A 90 5.04 17.64 -14.33
N ASP A 91 5.05 16.55 -15.09
CA ASP A 91 6.10 16.24 -16.06
C ASP A 91 5.48 15.49 -17.24
N ASP A 92 5.66 16.02 -18.46
CA ASP A 92 5.01 15.49 -19.67
C ASP A 92 5.42 14.04 -20.01
N LEU A 93 6.52 13.55 -19.42
CA LEU A 93 7.02 12.20 -19.63
C LEU A 93 6.53 11.20 -18.58
N ILE A 94 5.77 11.66 -17.58
CA ILE A 94 5.34 10.84 -16.45
C ILE A 94 3.82 10.78 -16.40
N ASP A 95 3.27 9.59 -16.64
CA ASP A 95 1.88 9.28 -16.30
C ASP A 95 1.76 9.08 -14.78
N LYS A 96 1.02 9.98 -14.12
CA LYS A 96 0.83 9.96 -12.66
C LYS A 96 0.06 8.74 -12.18
N ASN A 97 -0.91 8.24 -12.94
CA ASN A 97 -1.69 7.07 -12.55
C ASN A 97 -0.80 5.83 -12.60
N HIS A 98 -0.04 5.68 -13.68
CA HIS A 98 0.92 4.59 -13.80
C HIS A 98 2.02 4.65 -12.73
N LEU A 99 2.52 5.86 -12.41
CA LEU A 99 3.49 6.05 -11.34
C LEU A 99 2.92 5.65 -9.98
N ALA A 100 1.66 5.97 -9.69
CA ALA A 100 1.02 5.60 -8.43
C ALA A 100 0.94 4.07 -8.27
N GLU A 101 0.45 3.37 -9.29
CA GLU A 101 0.39 1.91 -9.29
C GLU A 101 1.79 1.28 -9.13
N MET A 102 2.77 1.79 -9.88
CA MET A 102 4.15 1.29 -9.83
C MET A 102 4.81 1.55 -8.47
N PHE A 103 4.51 2.68 -7.82
CA PHE A 103 5.05 3.01 -6.51
C PHE A 103 4.46 2.11 -5.41
N LEU A 104 3.15 1.88 -5.43
CA LEU A 104 2.51 0.93 -4.51
C LEU A 104 3.10 -0.48 -4.67
N GLN A 105 3.26 -0.95 -5.91
CA GLN A 105 3.92 -2.21 -6.19
C GLN A 105 5.37 -2.25 -5.69
N ALA A 106 6.11 -1.14 -5.81
CA ALA A 106 7.48 -1.05 -5.31
C ALA A 106 7.54 -1.19 -3.78
N LEU A 107 6.61 -0.58 -3.05
CA LEU A 107 6.51 -0.69 -1.59
C LEU A 107 6.24 -2.14 -1.15
N ASP A 108 5.32 -2.82 -1.84
CA ASP A 108 5.01 -4.23 -1.62
C ASP A 108 6.23 -5.12 -1.87
N ILE A 109 6.94 -4.92 -3.00
CA ILE A 109 8.14 -5.69 -3.37
C ILE A 109 9.27 -5.47 -2.36
N ALA A 110 9.49 -4.21 -1.96
CA ALA A 110 10.48 -3.88 -0.96
C ALA A 110 10.11 -4.47 0.41
N ALA A 111 8.88 -4.96 0.59
CA ALA A 111 8.33 -5.46 1.84
C ALA A 111 8.50 -4.41 2.96
N VAL A 112 8.30 -3.14 2.62
CA VAL A 112 8.27 -2.06 3.59
C VAL A 112 7.01 -2.28 4.41
N ARG A 113 7.17 -2.98 5.53
CA ARG A 113 6.09 -3.14 6.50
C ARG A 113 5.87 -1.79 7.15
N TYR A 114 4.76 -1.14 6.85
CA TYR A 114 4.23 -0.09 7.71
C TYR A 114 4.15 -0.68 9.12
N THR A 115 4.81 -0.04 10.08
CA THR A 115 4.78 -0.49 11.47
C THR A 115 3.33 -0.64 11.91
N SER A 116 3.06 -1.73 12.62
CA SER A 116 1.73 -2.30 12.89
C SER A 116 0.71 -1.41 13.62
N GLU A 117 1.02 -0.17 13.94
CA GLU A 117 0.09 0.74 14.62
C GLU A 117 -1.09 1.16 13.71
N GLU A 118 -0.92 1.20 12.39
CA GLU A 118 -2.00 1.55 11.45
C GLU A 118 -2.77 0.34 10.87
N ILE A 119 -2.11 -0.82 10.75
CA ILE A 119 -2.75 -2.04 10.25
C ILE A 119 -3.71 -2.61 11.32
N GLU A 120 -3.36 -2.49 12.60
CA GLU A 120 -4.25 -2.91 13.68
C GLU A 120 -5.49 -2.01 13.83
N SER A 121 -5.39 -0.70 13.57
CA SER A 121 -6.53 0.22 13.67
C SER A 121 -7.55 -0.01 12.55
N SER A 122 -7.10 -0.37 11.34
CA SER A 122 -7.98 -0.69 10.20
C SER A 122 -8.62 -2.09 10.28
N GLN A 123 -7.97 -3.07 10.92
CA GLN A 123 -8.51 -4.42 11.07
C GLN A 123 -9.37 -4.63 12.34
N LYS A 124 -9.26 -3.77 13.36
CA LYS A 124 -10.11 -3.84 14.56
C LYS A 124 -11.51 -3.25 14.37
N GLN A 125 -11.68 -2.31 13.44
CA GLN A 125 -12.95 -1.60 13.20
C GLN A 125 -14.11 -2.49 12.64
N PRO A 126 -13.90 -3.44 11.70
CA PRO A 126 -15.02 -4.25 11.20
C PRO A 126 -15.42 -5.45 12.08
N MET A 127 -14.60 -5.83 13.08
CA MET A 127 -14.87 -6.97 13.98
C MET A 127 -15.56 -6.55 15.28
N GLN A 128 -15.24 -5.37 15.82
CA GLN A 128 -15.90 -4.87 17.04
C GLN A 128 -17.36 -4.51 16.78
N GLN A 129 -17.68 -3.90 15.63
CA GLN A 129 -19.07 -3.57 15.29
C GLN A 129 -19.93 -4.82 15.06
N ARG A 130 -19.36 -5.91 14.53
CA ARG A 130 -20.07 -7.19 14.33
C ARG A 130 -20.39 -7.88 15.65
N ASN A 131 -19.44 -7.93 16.58
CA ASN A 131 -19.64 -8.60 17.87
C ASN A 131 -20.64 -7.85 18.76
N LEU A 132 -20.66 -6.51 18.74
CA LEU A 132 -21.69 -5.74 19.46
C LEU A 132 -23.10 -5.98 18.88
N LEU A 133 -23.24 -6.09 17.55
CA LEU A 133 -24.52 -6.37 16.90
C LEU A 133 -25.02 -7.79 17.19
N GLU A 134 -24.12 -8.78 17.26
CA GLU A 134 -24.46 -10.17 17.60
C GLU A 134 -24.84 -10.33 19.07
N ASP A 135 -24.17 -9.62 19.98
CA ASP A 135 -24.51 -9.63 21.42
C ASP A 135 -25.86 -8.95 21.71
N ASP A 136 -26.19 -7.87 20.99
CA ASP A 136 -27.48 -7.19 21.11
C ASP A 136 -28.63 -8.01 20.50
N LEU A 137 -28.38 -8.72 19.39
CA LEU A 137 -29.34 -9.66 18.80
C LEU A 137 -29.60 -10.88 19.72
N ALA A 138 -28.56 -11.42 20.36
CA ALA A 138 -28.69 -12.54 21.29
C ALA A 138 -29.46 -12.16 22.56
N LYS A 139 -29.26 -10.93 23.09
CA LYS A 139 -30.02 -10.41 24.24
C LYS A 139 -31.49 -10.15 23.91
N ALA A 140 -31.78 -9.66 22.70
CA ALA A 140 -33.15 -9.44 22.25
C ALA A 140 -33.93 -10.77 22.08
N GLN A 141 -33.26 -11.82 21.60
CA GLN A 141 -33.87 -13.15 21.44
C GLN A 141 -34.07 -13.88 22.77
N ALA A 142 -33.22 -13.64 23.78
CA ALA A 142 -33.36 -14.23 25.11
C ALA A 142 -34.49 -13.62 25.98
N GLN A 143 -35.01 -12.44 25.60
CA GLN A 143 -36.12 -11.78 26.30
C GLN A 143 -37.51 -12.20 25.80
N ILE A 144 -37.58 -12.93 24.68
CA ILE A 144 -38.82 -13.49 24.16
C ILE A 144 -38.97 -14.90 24.77
N LYS A 145 -39.51 -14.98 25.99
CA LYS A 145 -40.02 -16.25 26.51
C LYS A 145 -41.31 -16.62 25.76
N PRO A 146 -41.52 -17.89 25.35
CA PRO A 146 -42.81 -18.34 24.91
C PRO A 146 -43.71 -18.54 26.14
N ASP A 147 -44.56 -17.57 26.46
CA ASP A 147 -45.70 -17.82 27.33
C ASP A 147 -46.74 -18.65 26.56
N SER A 148 -46.53 -19.96 26.56
CA SER A 148 -47.57 -20.92 26.23
C SER A 148 -48.32 -21.28 27.51
N GLU A 149 -49.42 -20.59 27.81
CA GLU A 149 -50.47 -21.15 28.69
C GLU A 149 -51.86 -20.59 28.36
N ILE A 150 -52.63 -21.43 27.66
CA ILE A 150 -54.07 -21.72 27.83
C ILE A 150 -55.07 -20.55 27.65
N TYR A 151 -55.74 -20.54 26.49
CA TYR A 151 -57.17 -20.18 26.42
C TYR A 151 -57.93 -21.14 25.50
N GLN A 152 -58.88 -21.86 26.08
CA GLN A 152 -59.81 -22.80 25.42
C GLN A 152 -60.96 -22.02 24.76
N PRO A 153 -61.42 -22.39 23.55
CA PRO A 153 -62.59 -21.77 22.95
C PRO A 153 -63.87 -22.32 23.60
N SER A 154 -64.64 -21.48 24.27
CA SER A 154 -66.00 -21.82 24.70
C SER A 154 -66.92 -21.94 23.47
N ARG A 155 -67.47 -23.14 23.27
CA ARG A 155 -68.59 -23.38 22.36
C ARG A 155 -69.92 -22.99 23.03
N THR A 156 -70.91 -22.72 22.18
CA THR A 156 -72.38 -22.62 22.42
C THR A 156 -72.86 -21.24 22.92
N ALA A 157 -73.88 -20.57 22.36
CA ALA A 157 -75.04 -21.05 21.60
C ALA A 157 -75.56 -20.05 20.55
N LEU A 158 -76.02 -20.60 19.43
CA LEU A 158 -77.10 -20.05 18.61
C LEU A 158 -78.43 -20.33 19.33
N ASP A 159 -79.24 -19.31 19.58
CA ASP A 159 -80.72 -19.35 19.63
C ASP A 159 -81.19 -17.87 19.75
N GLU A 160 -81.75 -17.27 18.71
CA GLU A 160 -83.19 -17.19 18.41
C GLU A 160 -83.97 -16.06 19.16
N ARG A 161 -84.71 -15.27 18.34
CA ARG A 161 -85.85 -14.35 18.63
C ARG A 161 -85.47 -13.03 19.35
N GLY A 162 -85.80 -11.84 18.88
CA GLY A 162 -86.90 -11.38 18.04
C GLY A 162 -87.63 -10.29 18.82
N PHE A 163 -87.55 -9.03 18.37
CA PHE A 163 -88.57 -7.95 18.43
C PHE A 163 -87.99 -6.69 17.78
#